data_AF-A0A4Q3Y940-F1
#
_entry.id   AF-A0A4Q3Y940-F1
#
_cell.length_a   1.000
_cell.length_b   1.000
_cell.length_c   1.000
_cell.angle_alpha   90.00
_cell.angle_beta   90.00
_cell.angle_gamma   90.00
#
_symmetry.space_group_name_H-M   'P 1'
#
loop_
_entity.id
_entity.type
_entity.pdbx_description
1 polymer ?
#
loop_
_entity_poly.entity_id
_entity_poly.type
_entity_poly.pdbx_seq_one_letter_code
_entity_poly.pdbx_strand_id
1 'polypeptide(L)'
;MITAHLPSGYLLGRKVATHHAILAAVVVGAVFPDVDLIWFYWIDDRAFHHHHYWVHIPGFWVITGAIIWPILRAVDLRVSRVFAAFLAGVALHIGLDAIAGGIAWGWPFDSHLYTIVSVPALGGHWIWNFILHPVFALELAIWASAGWLFWNK
;
A
#
# COMPACT_ATOMS: atom_id res chain seq x y z
N MET A 1 -0.23 -4.79 6.33
CA MET A 1 -1.58 -5.43 6.36
C MET A 1 -1.54 -6.61 5.42
N ILE A 2 -2.47 -7.57 5.49
CA ILE A 2 -2.44 -8.71 4.54
C ILE A 2 -3.38 -8.43 3.36
N THR A 3 -4.63 -8.09 3.65
CA THR A 3 -5.68 -7.95 2.63
C THR A 3 -6.37 -6.59 2.64
N ALA A 4 -6.04 -5.72 3.60
CA ALA A 4 -6.71 -4.43 3.81
C ALA A 4 -6.39 -3.38 2.73
N HIS A 5 -5.39 -3.61 1.88
CA HIS A 5 -4.94 -2.58 0.94
C HIS A 5 -5.95 -2.33 -0.19
N LEU A 6 -6.55 -3.38 -0.76
CA LEU A 6 -7.64 -3.23 -1.74
C LEU A 6 -8.88 -2.51 -1.18
N PRO A 7 -9.49 -2.94 -0.06
CA PRO A 7 -10.66 -2.26 0.51
C PRO A 7 -10.34 -0.85 1.00
N SER A 8 -9.14 -0.58 1.53
CA SER A 8 -8.75 0.80 1.89
C SER A 8 -8.58 1.70 0.65
N GLY A 9 -7.99 1.18 -0.43
CA GLY A 9 -7.93 1.86 -1.72
C GLY A 9 -9.33 2.18 -2.26
N TYR A 10 -10.27 1.25 -2.14
CA TYR A 10 -11.67 1.49 -2.48
C TYR A 10 -12.29 2.61 -1.62
N LEU A 11 -12.11 2.57 -0.30
CA LEU A 11 -12.63 3.61 0.61
C LEU A 11 -12.09 5.00 0.27
N LEU A 12 -10.77 5.12 0.09
CA LEU A 12 -10.14 6.37 -0.31
C LEU A 12 -10.66 6.83 -1.67
N GLY A 13 -10.68 5.92 -2.65
CA GLY A 13 -11.17 6.17 -3.99
C GLY A 13 -12.61 6.68 -3.99
N ARG A 14 -13.52 6.07 -3.22
CA ARG A 14 -14.92 6.54 -3.12
C ARG A 14 -15.06 7.94 -2.51
N LYS A 15 -14.09 8.40 -1.73
CA LYS A 15 -14.08 9.74 -1.12
C LYS A 15 -13.51 10.80 -2.06
N VAL A 16 -12.49 10.46 -2.86
CA VAL A 16 -11.74 11.45 -3.66
C VAL A 16 -12.06 11.40 -5.16
N ALA A 17 -12.66 10.31 -5.65
CA ALA A 17 -12.90 10.14 -7.08
C ALA A 17 -14.00 11.07 -7.60
N THR A 18 -13.63 11.87 -8.60
CA THR A 18 -14.56 12.67 -9.40
C THR A 18 -15.05 11.94 -10.65
N HIS A 19 -14.35 10.87 -11.07
CA HIS A 19 -14.74 9.98 -12.15
C HIS A 19 -14.11 8.58 -11.97
N HIS A 20 -14.58 7.59 -12.72
CA HIS A 20 -14.18 6.18 -12.59
C HIS A 20 -12.67 5.95 -12.72
N ALA A 21 -11.97 6.70 -13.57
CA ALA A 21 -10.53 6.53 -13.72
C ALA A 21 -9.72 6.98 -12.49
N ILE A 22 -10.19 7.98 -11.72
CA ILE A 22 -9.56 8.32 -10.43
C ILE A 22 -9.78 7.19 -9.42
N LEU A 23 -11.00 6.66 -9.33
CA LEU A 23 -11.30 5.53 -8.45
C LEU A 23 -10.39 4.33 -8.79
N ALA A 24 -10.33 3.96 -10.07
CA ALA A 24 -9.48 2.87 -10.54
C ALA A 24 -8.00 3.13 -10.20
N ALA A 25 -7.49 4.35 -10.43
CA ALA A 25 -6.11 4.68 -10.14
C ALA A 25 -5.77 4.55 -8.65
N VAL A 26 -6.63 5.02 -7.74
CA VAL A 26 -6.41 4.85 -6.29
C VAL A 26 -6.40 3.38 -5.91
N VAL A 27 -7.38 2.60 -6.38
CA VAL A 27 -7.48 1.17 -6.07
C VAL A 27 -6.27 0.41 -6.59
N VAL A 28 -5.87 0.66 -7.83
CA VAL A 28 -4.67 0.05 -8.44
C VAL A 28 -3.42 0.45 -7.66
N GLY A 29 -3.26 1.73 -7.33
CA GLY A 29 -2.12 2.20 -6.52
C GLY A 29 -2.08 1.55 -5.14
N ALA A 30 -3.23 1.32 -4.51
CA ALA A 30 -3.32 0.69 -3.20
C ALA A 30 -2.92 -0.79 -3.18
N VAL A 31 -2.90 -1.48 -4.32
CA VAL A 31 -2.46 -2.89 -4.40
C VAL A 31 -1.15 -3.06 -5.16
N PHE A 32 -0.71 -2.03 -5.88
CA PHE A 32 0.44 -2.11 -6.76
C PHE A 32 1.73 -2.54 -6.06
N PRO A 33 2.05 -2.09 -4.83
CA PRO A 33 3.28 -2.53 -4.19
C PRO A 33 3.38 -4.05 -4.03
N ASP A 34 2.29 -4.73 -3.69
CA ASP A 34 2.28 -6.20 -3.52
C ASP A 34 2.40 -7.00 -4.83
N VAL A 35 2.50 -6.34 -5.99
CA VAL A 35 2.86 -7.03 -7.25
C VAL A 35 4.26 -7.64 -7.14
N ASP A 36 5.11 -7.12 -6.25
CA ASP A 36 6.41 -7.71 -5.93
C ASP A 36 6.32 -9.14 -5.38
N LEU A 37 5.17 -9.55 -4.80
CA LEU A 37 4.97 -10.91 -4.31
C LEU A 37 5.12 -11.94 -5.43
N ILE A 38 4.82 -11.56 -6.68
CA ILE A 38 5.07 -12.40 -7.84
C ILE A 38 6.59 -12.66 -7.97
N TRP A 39 7.41 -11.62 -7.84
CA TRP A 39 8.87 -11.78 -7.89
C TRP A 39 9.38 -12.54 -6.67
N PHE A 40 8.92 -12.16 -5.48
CA PHE A 40 9.27 -12.76 -4.18
C PHE A 40 9.08 -14.28 -4.16
N TYR A 41 7.91 -14.77 -4.61
CA TYR A 41 7.59 -16.20 -4.57
C TYR A 41 8.15 -16.99 -5.76
N TRP A 42 8.21 -16.41 -6.95
CA TRP A 42 8.49 -17.18 -8.17
C TRP A 42 9.90 -17.01 -8.73
N ILE A 43 10.62 -15.96 -8.33
CA ILE A 43 11.93 -15.61 -8.93
C ILE A 43 13.02 -15.54 -7.86
N ASP A 44 12.75 -14.86 -6.75
CA ASP A 44 13.76 -14.62 -5.70
C ASP A 44 13.80 -15.72 -4.62
N ASP A 45 12.92 -16.72 -4.70
CA ASP A 45 12.67 -17.75 -3.65
C ASP A 45 12.67 -17.16 -2.23
N ARG A 46 12.10 -15.96 -2.09
CA ARG A 46 11.96 -15.24 -0.82
C ARG A 46 13.29 -14.92 -0.14
N ALA A 47 14.36 -14.76 -0.92
CA ALA A 47 15.70 -14.44 -0.40
C ALA A 47 15.75 -13.12 0.38
N PHE A 48 14.96 -12.12 -0.05
CA PHE A 48 14.81 -10.85 0.66
C PHE A 48 13.37 -10.64 1.12
N HIS A 49 13.18 -10.05 2.30
CA HIS A 49 11.85 -9.63 2.74
C HIS A 49 11.26 -8.64 1.72
N HIS A 50 10.05 -8.89 1.23
CA HIS A 50 9.49 -8.17 0.08
C HIS A 50 9.38 -6.64 0.30
N HIS A 51 9.17 -6.17 1.53
CA HIS A 51 9.25 -4.72 1.84
C HIS A 51 10.62 -4.04 1.63
N HIS A 52 11.65 -4.79 1.25
CA HIS A 52 12.91 -4.22 0.75
C HIS A 52 12.91 -3.95 -0.76
N TYR A 53 11.94 -4.46 -1.51
CA TYR A 53 11.80 -4.12 -2.92
C TYR A 53 11.34 -2.67 -3.09
N TRP A 54 11.79 -2.04 -4.17
CA TRP A 54 11.62 -0.61 -4.44
C TRP A 54 10.16 -0.14 -4.43
N VAL A 55 9.20 -1.04 -4.64
CA VAL A 55 7.77 -0.73 -4.63
C VAL A 55 7.19 -0.45 -3.23
N HIS A 56 7.84 -0.91 -2.16
CA HIS A 56 7.48 -0.54 -0.77
C HIS A 56 8.37 0.58 -0.21
N ILE A 57 9.37 1.06 -0.97
CA ILE A 57 10.29 2.10 -0.52
C ILE A 57 9.63 3.49 -0.65
N PRO A 58 9.37 4.22 0.46
CA PRO A 58 8.71 5.52 0.39
C PRO A 58 9.51 6.54 -0.43
N GLY A 59 10.84 6.55 -0.26
CA GLY A 59 11.73 7.45 -0.99
C GLY A 59 11.65 7.28 -2.51
N PHE A 60 11.48 6.05 -3.00
CA PHE A 60 11.31 5.79 -4.44
C PHE A 60 10.07 6.49 -4.98
N TRP A 61 8.95 6.43 -4.27
CA TRP A 61 7.70 7.04 -4.71
C TRP A 61 7.70 8.56 -4.57
N VAL A 62 8.37 9.10 -3.55
CA VAL A 62 8.58 10.56 -3.43
C VAL A 62 9.39 11.09 -4.61
N ILE A 63 10.49 10.42 -4.97
CA ILE A 63 11.34 10.83 -6.10
C ILE A 63 10.58 10.69 -7.41
N THR A 64 9.97 9.53 -7.66
CA THR A 64 9.15 9.28 -8.86
C THR A 64 8.02 10.31 -8.98
N GLY A 65 7.32 10.58 -7.89
CA GLY A 65 6.25 11.58 -7.85
C GLY A 65 6.76 12.99 -8.15
N ALA A 66 7.86 13.41 -7.52
CA ALA A 66 8.45 14.73 -7.70
C ALA A 66 8.92 14.99 -9.14
N ILE A 67 9.38 13.95 -9.85
CA ILE A 67 9.84 14.07 -11.23
C ILE A 67 8.67 13.96 -12.22
N ILE A 68 7.84 12.92 -12.10
CA ILE A 68 6.84 12.58 -13.12
C ILE A 68 5.61 13.49 -13.04
N TRP A 69 5.16 13.85 -11.84
CA TRP A 69 3.95 14.67 -11.69
C TRP A 69 4.02 16.05 -12.38
N PRO A 70 5.09 16.87 -12.24
CA PRO A 70 5.16 18.15 -12.94
C PRO A 70 5.22 17.99 -14.47
N ILE A 71 5.88 16.94 -14.97
CA ILE A 71 5.92 16.63 -16.41
C ILE A 71 4.50 16.34 -16.91
N LEU A 72 3.78 15.44 -16.25
CA LEU A 72 2.41 15.11 -16.62
C LEU A 72 1.49 16.32 -16.51
N ARG A 73 1.68 17.17 -15.49
CA ARG A 73 0.88 18.39 -15.31
C ARG A 73 1.09 19.40 -16.45
N ALA A 74 2.31 19.48 -16.99
CA ALA A 74 2.62 20.34 -18.12
C ALA A 74 2.01 19.83 -19.44
N VAL A 75 1.81 18.51 -19.58
CA VAL A 75 1.23 17.88 -20.77
C VAL A 75 -0.31 17.83 -20.71
N ASP A 76 -0.86 17.25 -19.63
CA ASP A 76 -2.31 17.13 -19.42
C ASP A 76 -2.66 17.06 -17.94
N LEU A 77 -3.42 18.06 -17.47
CA LEU A 77 -3.87 18.15 -16.09
C LEU A 77 -4.71 16.93 -15.65
N ARG A 78 -5.50 16.33 -16.54
CA ARG A 78 -6.30 15.13 -16.25
C ARG A 78 -5.42 13.93 -15.99
N VAL A 79 -4.40 13.71 -16.82
CA VAL A 79 -3.43 12.62 -16.65
C VAL A 79 -2.65 12.81 -15.34
N SER A 80 -2.22 14.04 -15.04
CA SER A 80 -1.53 14.33 -13.77
C SER A 80 -2.39 14.02 -12.52
N ARG A 81 -3.71 14.21 -12.60
CA ARG A 81 -4.64 13.89 -11.50
C ARG A 81 -4.81 12.39 -11.33
N VAL A 82 -4.88 11.63 -12.42
CA VAL A 82 -4.91 10.16 -12.39
C VAL A 82 -3.62 9.62 -11.76
N PHE A 83 -2.46 10.15 -12.15
CA PHE A 83 -1.18 9.75 -11.54
C PHE A 83 -1.10 10.12 -10.06
N ALA A 84 -1.54 11.32 -9.67
CA ALA A 84 -1.59 11.72 -8.26
C ALA A 84 -2.53 10.82 -7.44
N ALA A 85 -3.66 10.39 -8.02
CA ALA A 85 -4.57 9.45 -7.38
C ALA A 85 -3.93 8.06 -7.19
N PHE A 86 -3.18 7.58 -8.18
CA PHE A 86 -2.38 6.37 -8.05
C PHE A 86 -1.35 6.48 -6.93
N LEU A 87 -0.59 7.57 -6.86
CA LEU A 87 0.37 7.82 -5.78
C LEU A 87 -0.31 7.89 -4.40
N ALA A 88 -1.53 8.43 -4.30
CA ALA A 88 -2.29 8.44 -3.07
C ALA A 88 -2.68 7.02 -2.62
N GLY A 89 -3.00 6.13 -3.57
CA GLY A 89 -3.20 4.70 -3.31
C GLY A 89 -1.92 4.03 -2.79
N VAL A 90 -0.79 4.25 -3.46
CA VAL A 90 0.52 3.71 -3.02
C VAL A 90 0.91 4.22 -1.63
N ALA A 91 0.73 5.51 -1.37
CA ALA A 91 1.03 6.10 -0.06
C ALA A 91 0.13 5.49 1.04
N LEU A 92 -1.15 5.24 0.73
CA LEU A 92 -2.06 4.54 1.65
C LEU A 92 -1.57 3.12 1.93
N HIS A 93 -1.14 2.39 0.90
CA HIS A 93 -0.58 1.04 1.04
C HIS A 93 0.60 1.03 2.00
N ILE A 94 1.64 1.81 1.71
CA ILE A 94 2.85 1.93 2.52
C ILE A 94 2.51 2.39 3.94
N GLY A 95 1.57 3.32 4.09
CA GLY A 95 1.11 3.77 5.41
C GLY A 95 0.47 2.66 6.24
N LEU A 96 -0.31 1.78 5.62
CA LEU A 96 -0.89 0.62 6.30
C LEU A 96 0.17 -0.44 6.67
N ASP A 97 1.21 -0.60 5.85
CA ASP A 97 2.31 -1.51 6.17
C ASP A 97 3.25 -0.98 7.24
N ALA A 98 3.41 0.33 7.36
CA ALA A 98 4.14 0.93 8.47
C ALA A 98 3.55 0.58 9.84
N ILE A 99 2.25 0.21 9.91
CA ILE A 99 1.61 -0.16 11.18
C ILE A 99 2.23 -1.43 11.77
N ALA A 100 2.34 -2.50 10.97
CA ALA A 100 2.78 -3.81 11.48
C ALA A 100 3.63 -4.65 10.50
N GLY A 101 3.69 -4.26 9.23
CA GLY A 101 4.46 -4.96 8.20
C GLY A 101 5.91 -4.48 8.07
N GLY A 102 6.20 -3.26 8.50
CA GLY A 102 7.55 -2.70 8.55
C GLY A 102 7.96 -2.05 7.23
N ILE A 103 8.49 -0.83 7.30
CA ILE A 103 8.86 -0.05 6.10
C ILE A 103 10.25 0.55 6.27
N ALA A 104 11.05 0.50 5.19
CA ALA A 104 12.39 1.08 5.12
C ALA A 104 12.34 2.60 4.89
N TRP A 105 11.94 3.35 5.90
CA TRP A 105 11.87 4.82 5.83
C TRP A 105 13.24 5.49 5.63
N GLY A 106 14.32 4.86 6.11
CA GLY A 106 15.69 5.38 6.03
C GLY A 106 16.42 5.10 4.71
N TRP A 107 15.79 4.42 3.75
CA TRP A 107 16.40 4.12 2.45
C TRP A 107 16.77 5.42 1.70
N PRO A 108 17.92 5.50 1.01
CA PRO A 108 18.89 4.43 0.74
C PRO A 108 20.02 4.30 1.78
N PHE A 109 19.99 5.07 2.87
CA PHE A 109 21.07 5.12 3.85
C PHE A 109 20.95 4.03 4.92
N ASP A 110 19.72 3.57 5.18
CA ASP A 110 19.40 2.56 6.15
C ASP A 110 18.35 1.59 5.58
N SER A 111 18.60 0.30 5.71
CA SER A 111 17.70 -0.77 5.28
C SER A 111 16.76 -1.25 6.39
N HIS A 112 16.83 -0.70 7.61
CA HIS A 112 15.98 -1.13 8.73
C HIS A 112 14.49 -0.93 8.44
N LEU A 113 13.68 -1.95 8.74
CA LEU A 113 12.22 -1.92 8.62
C LEU A 113 11.59 -1.44 9.94
N TYR A 114 11.05 -0.24 9.93
CA TYR A 114 10.39 0.34 11.10
C TYR A 114 8.90 -0.01 11.13
N THR A 115 8.40 -0.43 12.28
CA THR A 115 6.98 -0.70 12.55
C THR A 115 6.46 0.21 13.67
N ILE A 116 5.17 0.54 13.64
CA ILE A 116 4.50 1.23 14.76
C ILE A 116 4.16 0.22 15.86
N VAL A 117 3.71 -0.97 15.46
CA VAL A 117 3.31 -2.06 16.33
C VAL A 117 4.03 -3.33 15.88
N SER A 118 4.75 -3.97 16.80
CA SER A 118 5.40 -5.24 16.53
C SER A 118 4.43 -6.41 16.78
N VAL A 119 4.34 -7.32 15.81
CA VAL A 119 3.62 -8.59 15.98
C VAL A 119 4.63 -9.65 16.39
N PRO A 120 4.57 -10.19 17.63
CA PRO A 120 5.56 -11.15 18.09
C PRO A 120 5.42 -12.49 17.35
N ALA A 121 6.56 -13.11 17.04
CA ALA A 121 6.61 -14.46 16.49
C ALA A 121 6.46 -15.49 17.62
N LEU A 122 5.22 -15.80 18.02
CA LEU A 122 4.90 -16.68 19.15
C LEU A 122 5.01 -18.19 18.82
N GLY A 123 5.73 -18.54 17.75
CA GLY A 123 5.77 -19.89 17.17
C GLY A 123 4.68 -20.14 16.14
N GLY A 124 4.84 -21.18 15.31
CA GLY A 124 3.91 -21.50 14.21
C GLY A 124 4.05 -20.57 12.99
N HIS A 125 3.07 -20.64 12.08
CA HIS A 125 3.08 -19.84 10.85
C HIS A 125 2.77 -18.38 11.15
N TRP A 126 3.54 -17.44 10.60
CA TRP A 126 3.45 -16.00 10.89
C TRP A 126 2.06 -15.39 10.67
N ILE A 127 1.29 -15.92 9.71
CA ILE A 127 -0.11 -15.51 9.44
C ILE A 127 -0.97 -15.64 10.70
N TRP A 128 -0.79 -16.71 11.48
CA TRP A 128 -1.56 -16.91 12.70
C TRP A 128 -1.18 -15.91 13.79
N ASN A 129 0.11 -15.59 13.90
CA ASN A 129 0.57 -14.54 14.81
C ASN A 129 -0.06 -13.19 14.46
N PHE A 130 -0.21 -12.88 13.16
CA PHE A 130 -0.89 -11.66 12.72
C PHE A 130 -2.41 -11.69 12.97
N ILE A 131 -3.11 -12.74 12.56
CA ILE A 131 -4.58 -12.86 12.72
C ILE A 131 -5.01 -12.77 14.20
N LEU A 132 -4.22 -13.37 15.10
CA LEU A 132 -4.50 -13.37 16.53
C LEU A 132 -4.06 -12.07 17.22
N HIS A 133 -3.31 -11.21 16.55
CA HIS A 133 -2.85 -9.95 17.11
C HIS A 133 -3.95 -8.87 17.03
N PRO A 134 -4.11 -7.99 18.04
CA PRO A 134 -5.14 -6.94 18.04
C PRO A 134 -5.13 -6.01 16.82
N VAL A 135 -3.98 -5.85 16.17
CA VAL A 135 -3.85 -5.05 14.94
C VAL A 135 -4.73 -5.59 13.80
N PHE A 136 -5.05 -6.89 13.80
CA PHE A 136 -5.94 -7.49 12.81
C PHE A 136 -7.37 -6.92 12.88
N ALA A 137 -7.80 -6.39 14.03
CA ALA A 137 -9.07 -5.70 14.14
C ALA A 137 -9.15 -4.47 13.21
N LEU A 138 -8.03 -3.80 12.95
CA LEU A 138 -7.97 -2.70 11.97
C LEU A 138 -8.22 -3.20 10.54
N GLU A 139 -7.64 -4.35 10.18
CA GLU A 139 -7.87 -4.98 8.89
C GLU A 139 -9.36 -5.32 8.70
N LEU A 140 -9.99 -5.91 9.71
CA LEU A 140 -11.43 -6.19 9.72
C LEU A 140 -12.28 -4.91 9.65
N ALA A 141 -11.88 -3.85 10.35
CA ALA A 141 -12.61 -2.58 10.33
C ALA A 141 -12.58 -1.91 8.95
N ILE A 142 -11.44 -2.00 8.24
CA ILE A 142 -11.31 -1.51 6.86
C ILE A 142 -12.22 -2.31 5.92
N TRP A 143 -12.20 -3.65 6.03
CA TRP A 143 -13.10 -4.52 5.25
C TRP A 143 -14.57 -4.23 5.52
N ALA A 144 -14.98 -4.15 6.78
CA ALA A 144 -16.35 -3.85 7.18
C ALA A 144 -16.80 -2.48 6.64
N SER A 145 -15.95 -1.46 6.74
CA SER A 145 -16.23 -0.13 6.22
C SER A 145 -16.38 -0.14 4.69
N ALA A 146 -15.51 -0.85 3.98
CA ALA A 146 -15.57 -0.97 2.54
C ALA A 146 -16.83 -1.71 2.08
N GLY A 147 -17.16 -2.83 2.73
CA GLY A 147 -18.37 -3.60 2.47
C GLY A 147 -19.65 -2.79 2.74
N TRP A 148 -19.70 -2.09 3.87
CA TRP A 148 -20.82 -1.20 4.20
C TRP A 148 -20.98 -0.09 3.15
N LEU A 149 -19.90 0.55 2.73
CA LEU A 149 -19.95 1.60 1.71
C LEU A 149 -20.31 1.06 0.31
N PHE A 150 -19.91 -0.18 0.00
CA PHE A 150 -20.25 -0.84 -1.24
C PHE A 150 -21.74 -1.22 -1.32
N TRP A 151 -22.32 -1.66 -0.20
CA TRP A 151 -23.72 -2.11 -0.17
C TRP A 151 -24.74 -0.98 -0.04
N ASN A 152 -24.37 0.15 0.56
CA ASN A 152 -25.28 1.29 0.81
C ASN A 152 -25.21 2.39 -0.27
N LYS A 153 -24.69 2.08 -1.45
CA LYS A 153 -24.62 2.99 -2.60
C LYS A 153 -25.17 2.33 -3.84
#